data_AF-A0A679JWC7-F1
#
_entry.id   AF-A0A679JWC7-F1
#
_cell.length_a   1.000
_cell.length_b   1.000
_cell.length_c   1.000
_cell.angle_alpha   90.00
_cell.angle_beta   90.00
_cell.angle_gamma   90.00
#
_symmetry.space_group_name_H-M   'P 1'
#
loop_
_entity.id
_entity.type
_entity.pdbx_description
1 polymer ?
#
loop_
_entity_poly.entity_id
_entity_poly.type
_entity_poly.pdbx_seq_one_letter_code
_entity_poly.pdbx_strand_id
1 'polypeptide(L)'
;MEILVIAALIVLIPAFIAQKKGQSFALWWFYGAALFIVALPHALIMKPAEGSEEANKQKALELASKGFTPVRESAVDFAADGVIGSTPYRNEPDGGVVAIVNGRTIKFKNREDLETMLRGAVS
;
A
#
# COMPACT_ATOMS: atom_id res chain seq x y z
N MET A 1 -28.48 -0.69 -7.34
CA MET A 1 -29.07 -0.88 -8.68
C MET A 1 -28.18 -0.28 -9.77
N GLU A 2 -27.58 0.91 -9.59
CA GLU A 2 -26.71 1.56 -10.60
C GLU A 2 -25.51 0.72 -11.06
N ILE A 3 -24.80 0.05 -10.16
CA ILE A 3 -23.59 -0.72 -10.52
C ILE A 3 -23.91 -1.86 -11.50
N LEU A 4 -25.05 -2.53 -11.34
CA LEU A 4 -25.48 -3.60 -12.25
C LEU A 4 -25.83 -3.06 -13.63
N VAL A 5 -26.43 -1.86 -13.70
CA VAL A 5 -26.73 -1.18 -14.97
C VAL A 5 -25.45 -0.76 -15.68
N ILE A 6 -24.48 -0.20 -14.95
CA ILE A 6 -23.18 0.21 -15.50
C ILE A 6 -22.41 -1.02 -16.02
N ALA A 7 -22.37 -2.12 -15.26
CA ALA A 7 -21.73 -3.36 -15.69
C ALA A 7 -22.37 -3.92 -16.98
N ALA A 8 -23.70 -3.87 -17.10
CA ALA A 8 -24.41 -4.29 -18.31
C ALA A 8 -24.06 -3.41 -19.52
N LEU A 9 -23.89 -2.10 -19.33
CA LEU A 9 -23.47 -1.14 -20.37
C LEU A 9 -22.01 -1.36 -20.83
N ILE A 10 -21.11 -1.76 -19.92
CA ILE A 10 -19.72 -2.07 -20.28
C ILE A 10 -19.65 -3.31 -21.19
N VAL A 11 -20.44 -4.34 -20.89
CA VAL A 11 -20.51 -5.60 -21.68
C VAL A 11 -21.23 -5.41 -23.02
N LEU A 12 -22.01 -4.35 -23.18
CA LEU A 12 -22.70 -4.00 -24.43
C LEU A 12 -21.72 -3.69 -25.57
N ILE A 13 -20.55 -3.13 -25.28
CA ILE A 13 -19.52 -2.80 -26.27
C ILE A 13 -19.00 -4.07 -26.98
N PRO A 14 -18.47 -5.09 -26.29
CA PRO A 14 -18.05 -6.33 -26.94
C PRO A 14 -19.21 -7.09 -27.58
N ALA A 15 -20.42 -7.06 -27.00
CA ALA A 15 -21.59 -7.69 -27.59
C ALA A 15 -21.98 -7.06 -28.95
N PHE A 16 -21.87 -5.74 -29.06
CA PHE A 16 -22.10 -5.02 -30.33
C PHE A 16 -21.00 -5.31 -31.36
N ILE A 17 -19.75 -5.39 -30.93
CA ILE A 17 -18.62 -5.78 -31.80
C ILE A 17 -18.81 -7.21 -32.34
N ALA A 18 -19.27 -8.13 -31.49
CA ALA A 18 -19.58 -9.50 -31.89
C ALA A 18 -20.76 -9.58 -32.88
N GLN A 19 -21.81 -8.79 -32.65
CA GLN A 19 -22.95 -8.68 -33.57
C GLN A 19 -22.50 -8.23 -34.97
N LYS A 20 -21.61 -7.24 -35.06
CA LYS A 20 -21.03 -6.77 -36.34
C LYS A 20 -20.16 -7.83 -37.04
N LYS A 21 -19.73 -8.87 -36.33
CA LYS A 21 -18.96 -10.01 -36.86
C LYS A 21 -19.83 -11.24 -37.14
N GLY A 22 -21.17 -11.12 -37.09
CA GLY A 22 -22.10 -12.21 -37.36
C GLY A 22 -22.33 -13.16 -36.18
N GLN A 23 -21.87 -12.80 -34.97
CA GLN A 23 -22.11 -13.57 -33.75
C GLN A 23 -23.36 -13.06 -33.01
N SER A 24 -23.98 -13.91 -32.20
CA SER A 24 -25.20 -13.54 -31.47
C SER A 24 -24.90 -12.60 -30.31
N PHE A 25 -25.54 -11.42 -30.33
CA PHE A 25 -25.40 -10.39 -29.31
C PHE A 25 -25.69 -10.92 -27.90
N ALA A 26 -26.81 -11.63 -27.73
CA ALA A 26 -27.23 -12.15 -26.44
C ALA A 26 -26.26 -13.21 -25.88
N LEU A 27 -25.67 -14.04 -26.74
CA LEU A 27 -24.71 -15.07 -26.31
C LEU A 27 -23.41 -14.43 -25.84
N TRP A 28 -22.92 -13.42 -26.56
CA TRP A 28 -21.71 -12.68 -26.16
C TRP A 28 -21.93 -11.78 -24.95
N TRP A 29 -23.12 -11.19 -24.81
CA TRP A 29 -23.49 -10.43 -23.63
C TRP A 29 -23.58 -11.35 -22.39
N PHE A 30 -24.23 -12.51 -22.52
CA PHE A 30 -24.30 -13.51 -21.45
C PHE A 30 -22.92 -14.08 -21.12
N TYR A 31 -22.07 -14.31 -22.12
CA TYR A 31 -20.68 -14.72 -21.90
C TYR A 31 -19.90 -13.70 -21.06
N GLY A 32 -20.02 -12.40 -21.36
CA GLY A 32 -19.41 -11.33 -20.56
C GLY A 32 -19.95 -11.28 -19.13
N ALA A 33 -21.25 -11.48 -18.94
CA ALA A 33 -21.86 -11.54 -17.61
C ALA A 33 -21.46 -12.81 -16.82
N ALA A 34 -21.34 -13.95 -17.50
CA ALA A 34 -20.97 -15.23 -16.90
C ALA A 34 -19.53 -15.24 -16.37
N LEU A 35 -18.62 -14.44 -16.96
CA LEU A 35 -17.26 -14.26 -16.42
C LEU A 35 -17.26 -13.76 -14.97
N PHE A 36 -18.26 -12.95 -14.58
CA PHE A 36 -18.36 -12.44 -13.21
C PHE A 36 -18.63 -13.56 -12.20
N ILE A 37 -19.43 -14.56 -12.59
CA ILE A 37 -19.76 -15.73 -11.75
C ILE A 37 -18.52 -16.59 -11.47
N VAL A 38 -17.60 -16.69 -12.43
CA VAL A 38 -16.35 -17.45 -12.26
C VAL A 38 -15.27 -16.60 -11.57
N ALA A 39 -15.21 -15.30 -11.87
CA ALA A 39 -14.24 -14.39 -11.29
C ALA A 39 -14.44 -14.18 -9.79
N LEU A 40 -15.69 -14.17 -9.29
CA LEU A 40 -15.98 -13.96 -7.87
C LEU A 40 -15.40 -15.07 -6.96
N PRO A 41 -15.69 -16.37 -7.18
CA PRO A 41 -15.04 -17.44 -6.44
C PRO A 41 -13.52 -17.41 -6.59
N HIS A 42 -13.02 -17.12 -7.79
CA HIS A 42 -11.58 -17.09 -8.04
C HIS A 42 -10.88 -15.98 -7.25
N ALA A 43 -11.46 -14.78 -7.19
CA ALA A 43 -10.95 -13.66 -6.42
C ALA A 43 -11.01 -13.91 -4.90
N LEU A 44 -12.06 -14.58 -4.41
CA LEU A 44 -12.20 -14.92 -2.99
C LEU A 44 -11.20 -15.99 -2.52
N ILE A 45 -10.84 -16.93 -3.40
CA ILE A 45 -9.85 -17.99 -3.10
C ILE A 45 -8.41 -17.45 -3.23
N MET A 46 -8.21 -16.37 -4.00
CA MET A 46 -6.90 -15.80 -4.22
C MET A 46 -6.31 -15.26 -2.91
N LYS A 47 -5.08 -15.66 -2.60
CA LYS A 47 -4.36 -15.16 -1.43
C LYS A 47 -4.05 -13.67 -1.60
N PRO A 48 -3.94 -12.90 -0.49
CA PRO A 48 -3.48 -11.53 -0.54
C PRO A 48 -2.13 -11.45 -1.25
N ALA A 49 -1.96 -10.42 -2.09
CA ALA A 49 -0.69 -10.19 -2.75
C ALA A 49 0.43 -9.96 -1.73
N GLU A 50 1.64 -10.43 -2.03
CA GLU A 50 2.82 -10.19 -1.19
C GLU A 50 3.03 -8.67 -1.02
N GLY A 51 3.27 -8.23 0.21
CA GLY A 51 3.42 -6.81 0.53
C GLY A 51 2.11 -6.04 0.78
N SER A 52 0.94 -6.66 0.62
CA SER A 52 -0.33 -6.07 1.08
C SER A 52 -0.37 -5.97 2.62
N GLU A 53 -1.14 -4.99 3.14
CA GLU A 53 -1.29 -4.81 4.60
C GLU A 53 -1.84 -6.07 5.28
N GLU A 54 -2.75 -6.77 4.61
CA GLU A 54 -3.38 -8.00 5.10
C GLU A 54 -2.39 -9.17 5.13
N ALA A 55 -1.53 -9.32 4.11
CA ALA A 55 -0.45 -10.29 4.13
C ALA A 55 0.55 -10.01 5.27
N ASN A 56 0.88 -8.73 5.50
CA ASN A 56 1.81 -8.35 6.56
C ASN A 56 1.22 -8.60 7.96
N LYS A 57 -0.08 -8.29 8.17
CA LYS A 57 -0.79 -8.63 9.42
C LYS A 57 -0.80 -10.13 9.66
N GLN A 58 -1.13 -10.95 8.65
CA GLN A 58 -1.15 -12.41 8.78
C GLN A 58 0.23 -12.96 9.14
N LYS A 59 1.28 -12.48 8.48
CA LYS A 59 2.66 -12.89 8.77
C LYS A 59 3.10 -12.45 10.16
N ALA A 60 2.75 -11.23 10.60
CA ALA A 60 3.01 -10.75 11.95
C ALA A 60 2.28 -11.57 13.02
N LEU A 61 1.05 -12.01 12.75
CA LEU A 61 0.28 -12.90 13.64
C LEU A 61 0.88 -14.31 13.69
N GLU A 62 1.37 -14.83 12.55
CA GLU A 62 2.07 -16.12 12.48
C GLU A 62 3.40 -16.08 13.23
N LEU A 63 4.13 -14.99 13.12
CA LEU A 63 5.37 -14.76 13.88
C LEU A 63 5.06 -14.67 15.38
N ALA A 64 4.04 -13.90 15.76
CA ALA A 64 3.59 -13.77 17.14
C ALA A 64 3.17 -15.12 17.75
N SER A 65 2.45 -15.96 17.00
CA SER A 65 2.03 -17.29 17.46
C SER A 65 3.18 -18.28 17.59
N LYS A 66 4.25 -18.09 16.81
CA LYS A 66 5.53 -18.82 16.95
C LYS A 66 6.40 -18.31 18.11
N GLY A 67 5.88 -17.40 18.93
CA GLY A 67 6.62 -16.78 20.04
C GLY A 67 7.61 -15.70 19.59
N PHE A 68 7.60 -15.34 18.30
CA PHE A 68 8.37 -14.23 17.78
C PHE A 68 7.53 -12.96 17.93
N THR A 69 7.76 -12.20 18.99
CA THR A 69 7.13 -10.87 19.10
C THR A 69 7.54 -10.07 17.87
N PRO A 70 6.59 -9.57 17.03
CA PRO A 70 6.95 -8.61 16.02
C PRO A 70 7.52 -7.42 16.79
N VAL A 71 8.84 -7.28 16.72
CA VAL A 71 9.50 -6.03 17.06
C VAL A 71 8.84 -5.06 16.11
N ARG A 72 7.85 -4.28 16.60
CA ARG A 72 7.55 -3.02 15.94
C ARG A 72 8.93 -2.43 15.74
N GLU A 73 9.23 -1.98 14.53
CA GLU A 73 10.27 -0.99 14.36
C GLU A 73 9.77 0.31 15.05
N SER A 74 9.42 0.21 16.33
CA SER A 74 9.32 1.31 17.26
C SER A 74 10.75 1.79 17.34
N ALA A 75 11.09 2.68 16.41
CA ALA A 75 12.26 3.53 16.41
C ALA A 75 13.35 2.97 17.31
N VAL A 76 14.03 1.91 16.83
CA VAL A 76 15.10 1.17 17.51
C VAL A 76 15.82 2.11 18.47
N ASP A 77 15.52 1.99 19.77
CA ASP A 77 16.07 2.76 20.88
C ASP A 77 16.78 4.04 20.45
N PHE A 78 16.05 4.94 19.78
CA PHE A 78 16.59 6.21 19.36
C PHE A 78 16.65 7.08 20.61
N ALA A 79 17.65 6.81 21.46
CA ALA A 79 18.14 7.73 22.46
C ALA A 79 18.55 9.01 21.73
N ALA A 80 17.59 9.93 21.67
CA ALA A 80 17.77 11.22 21.08
C ALA A 80 18.66 12.02 22.03
N ASP A 81 19.70 12.65 21.49
CA ASP A 81 20.50 13.61 22.25
C ASP A 81 19.73 14.92 22.44
N GLY A 82 18.71 15.16 21.61
CA GLY A 82 17.80 16.29 21.74
C GLY A 82 16.65 16.28 20.73
N VAL A 83 15.86 17.36 20.73
CA VAL A 83 14.75 17.58 19.78
C VAL A 83 14.90 18.95 19.13
N ILE A 84 14.70 19.02 17.81
CA ILE A 84 14.61 20.28 17.05
C ILE A 84 13.19 20.40 16.52
N GLY A 85 12.46 21.43 16.97
CA GLY A 85 11.03 21.55 16.72
C GLY A 85 10.27 20.38 17.35
N SER A 86 9.77 19.46 16.52
CA SER A 86 9.10 18.21 16.92
C SER A 86 9.87 16.95 16.49
N THR A 87 11.06 17.10 15.91
CA THR A 87 11.85 16.00 15.32
C THR A 87 12.98 15.61 16.29
N PRO A 88 12.96 14.40 16.88
CA PRO A 88 14.07 13.94 17.71
C PRO A 88 15.29 13.65 16.83
N TYR A 89 16.49 14.01 17.34
CA TYR A 89 17.75 13.79 16.65
C TYR A 89 18.83 13.20 17.59
N ARG A 90 19.86 12.61 16.99
CA ARG A 90 21.03 12.01 17.63
C ARG A 90 22.26 12.44 16.84
N ASN A 91 23.30 12.83 17.56
CA ASN A 91 24.59 13.17 16.98
C ASN A 91 25.39 11.89 16.78
N GLU A 92 26.02 11.77 15.62
CA GLU A 92 26.88 10.65 15.29
C GLU A 92 28.36 11.05 15.54
N PRO A 93 29.25 10.11 15.95
CA PRO A 93 30.62 10.44 16.32
C PRO A 93 31.46 11.05 15.17
N ASP A 94 30.99 10.91 13.93
CA ASP A 94 31.57 11.49 12.71
C ASP A 94 31.20 12.98 12.50
N GLY A 95 30.43 13.57 13.42
CA GLY A 95 29.89 14.93 13.32
C GLY A 95 28.56 15.02 12.57
N GLY A 96 28.04 13.89 12.07
CA GLY A 96 26.75 13.79 11.43
C GLY A 96 25.59 13.88 12.42
N VAL A 97 24.38 14.09 11.89
CA VAL A 97 23.14 14.09 12.69
C VAL A 97 22.14 13.15 12.07
N VAL A 98 21.58 12.25 12.87
CA VAL A 98 20.49 11.38 12.47
C VAL A 98 19.20 11.91 13.08
N ALA A 99 18.11 11.98 12.32
CA ALA A 99 16.82 12.46 12.82
C ALA A 99 15.65 11.62 12.31
N ILE A 100 14.58 11.53 13.11
CA ILE A 100 13.36 10.79 12.74
C ILE A 100 12.34 11.75 12.13
N VAL A 101 12.15 11.66 10.82
CA VAL A 101 11.27 12.55 10.04
C VAL A 101 10.20 11.70 9.38
N ASN A 102 8.92 11.98 9.65
CA ASN A 102 7.77 11.21 9.14
C ASN A 102 7.88 9.68 9.40
N GLY A 103 8.43 9.31 10.56
CA GLY A 103 8.60 7.90 10.96
C GLY A 103 9.76 7.18 10.26
N ARG A 104 10.64 7.91 9.55
CA ARG A 104 11.84 7.36 8.92
C ARG A 104 13.10 8.02 9.48
N THR A 105 14.16 7.24 9.63
CA THR A 105 15.47 7.73 10.07
C THR A 105 16.24 8.27 8.87
N ILE A 106 16.62 9.55 8.93
CA ILE A 106 17.40 10.23 7.88
C ILE A 106 18.72 10.71 8.49
N LYS A 107 19.85 10.41 7.84
CA LYS A 107 21.18 10.90 8.21
C LYS A 107 21.51 12.17 7.44
N PHE A 108 21.96 13.18 8.17
CA PHE A 108 22.41 14.47 7.69
C PHE A 108 23.90 14.62 7.97
N LYS A 109 24.60 15.36 7.11
CA LYS A 109 26.03 15.62 7.27
C LYS A 109 26.31 16.49 8.48
N ASN A 110 25.44 17.46 8.75
CA ASN A 110 25.55 18.38 9.87
C ASN A 110 24.16 18.73 10.42
N ARG A 111 24.11 19.33 11.62
CA ARG A 111 22.88 19.84 12.23
C ARG A 111 22.19 20.93 11.38
N GLU A 112 22.96 21.77 10.71
CA GLU A 112 22.44 22.87 9.90
C GLU A 112 21.61 22.39 8.71
N ASP A 113 22.00 21.27 8.10
CA ASP A 113 21.25 20.63 7.00
C ASP A 113 19.88 20.14 7.48
N LEU A 114 19.83 19.55 8.67
CA LEU A 114 18.59 19.13 9.33
C LEU A 114 17.70 20.35 9.61
N GLU A 115 18.25 21.43 10.18
CA GLU A 115 17.49 22.64 10.48
C GLU A 115 16.96 23.32 9.22
N THR A 116 17.75 23.35 8.15
CA THR A 116 17.34 23.91 6.85
C THR A 116 16.19 23.11 6.25
N MET A 117 16.29 21.77 6.28
CA MET A 117 15.22 20.90 5.80
C MET A 117 13.94 21.05 6.64
N LEU A 118 14.04 21.11 7.97
CA LEU A 118 12.88 21.29 8.84
C LEU A 118 12.23 22.66 8.68
N ARG A 119 13.02 23.73 8.49
CA ARG A 119 12.48 25.06 8.17
C ARG A 119 11.78 25.08 6.81
N GLY A 120 12.33 24.40 5.80
CA GLY A 120 11.71 24.26 4.49
C GLY A 120 10.44 23.41 4.48
N ALA A 121 10.30 22.47 5.41
CA ALA A 121 9.13 21.61 5.55
C ALA A 121 7.96 22.25 6.33
N VAL A 122 8.18 23.38 7.01
CA VAL A 122 7.18 24.12 7.81
C VAL A 122 6.55 25.30 7.02
N SER A 123 6.91 25.46 5.74
CA SER A 123 6.32 26.44 4.82
C SER A 123 5.33 25.82 3.85
#